data_AF-M2XQE1-F1
#
_entry.id   AF-M2XQE1-F1
#
_cell.length_a   1.000
_cell.length_b   1.000
_cell.length_c   1.000
_cell.angle_alpha   90.00
_cell.angle_beta   90.00
_cell.angle_gamma   90.00
#
_symmetry.space_group_name_H-M   'P 1'
#
loop_
_entity.id
_entity.type
_entity.pdbx_description
1 polymer ?
#
loop_
_entity_poly.entity_id
_entity_poly.type
_entity_poly.pdbx_seq_one_letter_code
_entity_poly.pdbx_strand_id
1 'polypeptide(L)'
;MYLEELHQLLTAVQAGLADGRAHAERARSLLEESRRAIVEPQAQAVPWVPPQLAQADEGMENLLTRLSVADDLVSGYQSRL
;
A
#
# COMPACT_ATOMS: atom_id res chain seq x y z
N MET A 1 -11.76 27.51 17.42
CA MET A 1 -10.95 26.49 18.12
C MET A 1 -11.22 25.09 17.57
N TYR A 2 -12.43 24.54 17.70
CA TYR A 2 -12.74 23.17 17.22
C TYR A 2 -12.50 22.88 15.73
N LEU A 3 -12.75 23.84 14.83
CA LEU A 3 -12.59 23.62 13.37
C LEU A 3 -11.12 23.52 12.96
N GLU A 4 -10.27 24.35 13.55
CA GLU A 4 -8.83 24.40 13.23
C GLU A 4 -8.10 23.18 13.77
N GLU A 5 -8.46 22.73 14.98
CA GLU A 5 -8.00 21.44 15.54
C GLU A 5 -8.45 20.25 14.69
N LEU A 6 -9.70 20.25 14.20
CA LEU A 6 -10.19 19.21 13.29
C LEU A 6 -9.41 19.19 11.98
N HIS A 7 -9.12 20.37 11.41
CA HIS A 7 -8.33 20.49 10.18
C HIS A 7 -6.91 19.95 10.36
N GLN A 8 -6.26 20.25 11.50
CA GLN A 8 -4.94 19.71 11.82
C GLN A 8 -4.95 18.19 11.98
N LEU A 9 -5.96 17.63 12.68
CA LEU A 9 -6.10 16.19 12.82
C LEU A 9 -6.30 15.48 11.48
N LEU A 10 -7.14 16.02 10.60
CA LEU A 10 -7.36 15.44 9.26
C LEU A 10 -6.10 15.53 8.39
N THR A 11 -5.36 16.63 8.48
CA THR A 11 -4.07 16.78 7.79
C THR A 11 -3.05 15.75 8.28
N ALA A 12 -2.98 15.52 9.60
CA ALA A 12 -2.10 14.50 10.17
C ALA A 12 -2.48 13.09 9.73
N VAL A 13 -3.78 12.78 9.63
CA VAL A 13 -4.26 11.50 9.11
C VAL A 13 -3.88 11.31 7.64
N GLN A 14 -4.04 12.34 6.79
CA GLN A 14 -3.61 12.27 5.39
C GLN A 14 -2.11 12.05 5.25
N ALA A 15 -1.29 12.75 6.03
CA ALA A 15 0.15 12.54 6.03
C ALA A 15 0.51 11.09 6.40
N GLY A 16 -0.13 10.54 7.45
CA GLY A 16 0.07 9.14 7.85
C GLY A 16 -0.40 8.13 6.79
N LEU A 17 -1.48 8.41 6.07
CA LEU A 17 -1.96 7.58 4.96
C LEU A 17 -0.99 7.61 3.77
N ALA A 18 -0.47 8.79 3.43
CA ALA A 18 0.54 8.95 2.37
C ALA A 18 1.83 8.20 2.70
N ASP A 19 2.33 8.32 3.94
CA ASP A 19 3.51 7.58 4.40
C ASP A 19 3.25 6.06 4.40
N GLY A 20 2.09 5.62 4.91
CA GLY A 20 1.70 4.22 4.89
C GLY A 20 1.64 3.65 3.47
N ARG A 21 1.13 4.43 2.51
CA ARG A 21 1.11 4.07 1.09
C ARG A 21 2.52 3.96 0.53
N ALA A 22 3.38 4.93 0.78
CA ALA A 22 4.77 4.90 0.31
C ALA A 22 5.52 3.66 0.83
N HIS A 23 5.33 3.30 2.10
CA HIS A 23 5.90 2.08 2.67
C HIS A 23 5.33 0.81 2.04
N ALA A 24 4.02 0.74 1.81
CA ALA A 24 3.39 -0.41 1.16
C ALA A 24 3.84 -0.56 -0.30
N GLU A 25 3.95 0.53 -1.06
CA GLU A 25 4.48 0.52 -2.42
C GLU A 25 5.95 0.07 -2.44
N ARG A 26 6.76 0.53 -1.47
CA ARG A 26 8.14 0.08 -1.33
C ARG A 26 8.22 -1.41 -1.00
N ALA A 27 7.39 -1.91 -0.10
CA ALA A 27 7.32 -3.32 0.26
C ALA A 27 6.93 -4.19 -0.95
N ARG A 28 5.93 -3.75 -1.74
CA ARG A 28 5.55 -4.42 -3.00
C ARG A 28 6.71 -4.49 -3.99
N SER A 29 7.46 -3.39 -4.15
CA SER A 29 8.63 -3.38 -5.04
C SER A 29 9.68 -4.42 -4.61
N LEU A 30 9.90 -4.60 -3.30
CA LEU A 30 10.85 -5.59 -2.78
C LEU A 30 10.35 -7.03 -2.96
N LEU A 31 9.04 -7.25 -2.84
CA LEU A 31 8.43 -8.57 -3.13
C LEU A 31 8.57 -8.93 -4.61
N GLU A 32 8.31 -8.00 -5.52
CA GLU A 32 8.48 -8.21 -6.97
C GLU A 32 9.95 -8.46 -7.35
N GLU A 33 10.89 -7.75 -6.71
CA GLU A 33 12.33 -7.98 -6.90
C GLU A 33 12.73 -9.39 -6.41
N SER A 34 12.22 -9.80 -5.25
CA SER A 34 12.44 -11.14 -4.71
C SER A 34 11.85 -12.22 -5.63
N ARG A 35 10.65 -11.97 -6.18
CA ARG A 35 10.00 -12.85 -7.16
C ARG A 35 10.86 -13.03 -8.40
N ARG A 36 11.35 -11.92 -8.97
CA ARG A 36 12.23 -11.94 -10.15
C ARG A 36 13.53 -12.69 -9.88
N ALA A 37 14.20 -12.43 -8.76
CA ALA A 37 15.42 -13.12 -8.38
C ALA A 37 15.23 -14.65 -8.25
N ILE A 38 14.03 -15.10 -7.86
CA ILE A 38 13.68 -16.52 -7.79
C ILE A 38 13.36 -17.08 -9.17
N VAL A 39 12.59 -16.35 -9.99
CA VAL A 39 12.04 -16.82 -11.27
C VAL A 39 13.05 -16.76 -12.42
N GLU A 40 13.80 -15.66 -12.54
CA GLU A 40 14.77 -15.44 -13.62
C GLU A 40 15.82 -16.55 -13.80
N PRO A 41 16.40 -17.15 -12.74
CA PRO A 41 17.35 -18.25 -12.91
C PRO A 41 16.69 -19.59 -13.28
N GLN A 42 15.35 -19.69 -13.31
CA GLN A 42 14.67 -20.95 -13.57
C GLN A 42 14.47 -21.19 -15.08
N ALA A 43 15.12 -22.23 -15.61
CA ALA A 43 14.97 -22.66 -17.01
C ALA A 43 13.75 -23.58 -17.22
N GLN A 44 12.57 -23.19 -16.71
CA GLN A 44 11.35 -23.99 -16.78
C GLN A 44 10.14 -23.21 -17.33
N ALA A 45 9.24 -23.91 -18.02
CA ALA A 45 8.08 -23.32 -18.69
C ALA A 45 7.07 -22.68 -17.72
N VAL A 46 6.99 -23.18 -16.47
CA VAL A 46 6.19 -22.59 -15.39
C VAL A 46 7.10 -22.42 -14.18
N PRO A 47 7.64 -21.21 -13.94
CA PRO A 47 8.51 -20.94 -12.81
C PRO A 47 7.79 -21.21 -11.49
N TRP A 48 8.46 -21.91 -10.58
CA TRP A 48 7.96 -22.12 -9.24
C TRP A 48 8.13 -20.82 -8.43
N VAL A 49 7.08 -20.45 -7.71
CA VAL A 49 7.07 -19.31 -6.80
C VAL A 49 6.65 -19.82 -5.41
N PRO A 50 7.34 -19.44 -4.33
CA PRO A 50 6.93 -19.81 -2.98
C PRO A 50 5.50 -19.31 -2.70
N PRO A 51 4.61 -20.15 -2.13
CA PRO A 51 3.23 -19.75 -1.85
C PRO A 51 3.14 -18.59 -0.86
N GLN A 52 4.10 -18.46 0.06
CA GLN A 52 4.19 -17.33 1.00
C GLN A 52 4.43 -16.01 0.26
N LEU A 53 5.20 -16.04 -0.83
CA LEU A 53 5.48 -14.85 -1.64
C LEU A 53 4.21 -14.41 -2.40
N ALA A 54 3.49 -15.39 -2.99
CA ALA A 54 2.21 -15.12 -3.64
C ALA A 54 1.16 -14.56 -2.66
N GLN A 55 1.07 -15.13 -1.46
CA GLN A 55 0.18 -14.63 -0.40
C GLN A 55 0.59 -13.23 0.07
N ALA A 56 1.89 -12.94 0.14
CA ALA A 56 2.39 -11.61 0.51
C ALA A 56 2.03 -10.56 -0.55
N ASP A 57 2.15 -10.89 -1.83
CA ASP A 57 1.72 -10.00 -2.93
C ASP A 57 0.21 -9.70 -2.86
N GLU A 58 -0.63 -10.74 -2.74
CA GLU A 58 -2.08 -10.56 -2.58
C GLU A 58 -2.43 -9.75 -1.33
N GLY A 59 -1.74 -9.99 -0.22
CA GLY A 59 -1.89 -9.23 1.02
C GLY A 59 -1.53 -7.76 0.84
N MET A 60 -0.47 -7.47 0.09
CA MET A 60 0.01 -6.11 -0.18
C MET A 60 -0.95 -5.36 -1.12
N GLU A 61 -1.50 -6.01 -2.13
CA GLU A 61 -2.52 -5.41 -3.01
C GLU A 61 -3.79 -5.04 -2.22
N ASN A 62 -4.24 -5.91 -1.33
CA ASN A 62 -5.35 -5.64 -0.44
C ASN A 62 -5.07 -4.46 0.50
N LEU A 63 -3.85 -4.37 1.06
CA LEU A 63 -3.43 -3.27 1.92
C LEU A 63 -3.43 -1.94 1.16
N LEU A 64 -2.83 -1.90 -0.04
CA LEU A 64 -2.80 -0.71 -0.89
C LEU A 64 -4.21 -0.25 -1.27
N THR A 65 -5.10 -1.18 -1.58
CA THR A 65 -6.51 -0.88 -1.87
C THR A 65 -7.19 -0.23 -0.67
N ARG A 66 -6.99 -0.77 0.54
CA ARG A 66 -7.55 -0.20 1.78
C ARG A 66 -7.02 1.19 2.08
N LEU A 67 -5.72 1.42 1.86
CA LEU A 67 -5.10 2.74 2.04
C LEU A 67 -5.67 3.76 1.04
N SER A 68 -5.87 3.38 -0.22
CA SER A 68 -6.50 4.23 -1.22
C SER A 68 -7.94 4.61 -0.83
N VAL A 69 -8.74 3.64 -0.39
CA VAL A 69 -10.11 3.90 0.07
C VAL A 69 -10.13 4.82 1.29
N ALA A 70 -9.20 4.63 2.24
CA ALA A 70 -9.10 5.50 3.41
C ALA A 70 -8.75 6.95 3.02
N ASP A 71 -7.83 7.13 2.07
CA ASP A 71 -7.45 8.45 1.55
C ASP A 71 -8.61 9.14 0.83
N ASP A 72 -9.36 8.40 0.00
CA ASP A 72 -10.56 8.91 -0.67
C ASP A 72 -11.63 9.37 0.33
N LEU A 73 -11.83 8.61 1.41
CA LEU A 73 -12.80 8.96 2.46
C LEU A 73 -12.40 10.22 3.23
N VAL A 74 -11.12 10.34 3.61
CA VAL A 74 -10.62 11.50 4.36
C VAL A 74 -10.63 12.75 3.49
N SER A 75 -10.17 12.63 2.25
CA SER A 75 -10.19 13.73 1.26
C SER A 75 -11.62 14.15 0.92
N GLY A 76 -12.53 13.18 0.77
CA GLY A 76 -13.95 13.45 0.56
C GLY A 76 -14.59 14.19 1.74
N TYR A 77 -14.23 13.83 2.98
CA TYR A 77 -14.70 14.53 4.17
C TYR A 77 -14.16 15.96 4.25
N GLN A 78 -12.85 16.17 4.02
CA GLN A 78 -12.24 17.50 4.00
C GLN A 78 -12.86 18.42 2.95
N SER A 79 -13.19 17.90 1.76
CA SER A 79 -13.78 18.71 0.68
C SER A 79 -15.18 19.26 1.02
N ARG A 80 -15.84 18.70 2.03
CA ARG A 80 -17.20 19.04 2.46
C ARG A 80 -17.25 19.85 3.76
N LEU A 81 -16.11 20.03 4.42
CA LEU A 81 -15.93 20.92 5.57
C LEU A 81 -15.77 22.37 5.09
#